data_AF-A0A2K3JK27-F1
#
_entry.id   AF-A0A2K3JK27-F1
#
_cell.length_a   1.000
_cell.length_b   1.000
_cell.length_c   1.000
_cell.angle_alpha   90.00
_cell.angle_beta   90.00
_cell.angle_gamma   90.00
#
_symmetry.space_group_name_H-M   'P 1'
#
loop_
_entity.id
_entity.type
_entity.pdbx_description
1 polymer ?
#
loop_
_entity_poly.entity_id
_entity_poly.type
_entity_poly.pdbx_seq_one_letter_code
_entity_poly.pdbx_strand_id
1 'polypeptide(L)'
;DQANQTSIGSNNNNDTVYGNYDCRGDIASNVCQFCVSIASKEILQGCTNGISAIIFYDMCILRYSNVNFFGEIHLTPSFNVTGPKFIKDSSELVKAQDLLRNLARKTTDANRMWATSEFDWSDREKRYGLVQCAGDLNISVCRECLEELINRVGMCCGRKVMWAIVAPSCGIRFDDKNFYQTWSTSSPNQGLL
;
A
#
# COMPACT_ATOMS: atom_id res chain seq x y z
N ASP A 1 -13.90 6.49 -4.43
CA ASP A 1 -13.15 5.24 -4.72
C ASP A 1 -11.74 5.33 -4.17
N GLN A 2 -11.21 4.19 -3.69
CA GLN A 2 -9.87 4.09 -3.10
C GLN A 2 -8.75 4.00 -4.13
N ALA A 3 -9.07 3.66 -5.37
CA ALA A 3 -8.11 3.64 -6.46
C ALA A 3 -8.83 4.01 -7.75
N ASN A 4 -8.09 4.56 -8.71
CA ASN A 4 -8.58 4.77 -10.05
C ASN A 4 -7.40 4.80 -11.03
N GLN A 5 -7.66 4.44 -12.28
CA GLN A 5 -6.73 4.54 -13.39
C GLN A 5 -7.39 5.22 -14.58
N THR A 6 -6.63 6.02 -15.33
CA THR A 6 -7.13 6.78 -16.47
C THR A 6 -6.06 6.95 -17.53
N SER A 7 -6.49 7.07 -18.78
CA SER A 7 -5.64 7.49 -19.90
C SER A 7 -6.27 8.70 -20.59
N ILE A 8 -5.44 9.70 -20.90
CA ILE A 8 -5.87 10.95 -21.55
C ILE A 8 -4.91 11.21 -22.71
N GLY A 9 -5.43 11.29 -23.94
CA GLY A 9 -4.63 11.51 -25.14
C GLY A 9 -5.46 11.45 -26.42
N SER A 10 -4.87 11.90 -27.52
CA SER A 10 -5.46 11.76 -28.87
C SER A 10 -5.13 10.38 -29.45
N ASN A 11 -6.00 9.81 -30.30
CA ASN A 11 -5.80 8.50 -30.97
C ASN A 11 -4.52 8.35 -31.82
N ASN A 12 -3.69 9.39 -31.93
CA ASN A 12 -2.41 9.41 -32.63
C ASN A 12 -1.22 9.26 -31.64
N ASN A 13 -1.30 8.27 -30.74
CA ASN A 13 -0.28 7.58 -29.91
C ASN A 13 0.93 8.31 -29.26
N ASN A 14 1.26 9.57 -29.56
CA ASN A 14 2.44 10.25 -29.01
C ASN A 14 2.15 11.16 -27.81
N ASP A 15 0.88 11.46 -27.53
CA ASP A 15 0.48 12.40 -26.47
C ASP A 15 -0.37 11.75 -25.37
N THR A 16 -0.46 10.41 -25.33
CA THR A 16 -1.25 9.71 -24.31
C THR A 16 -0.53 9.70 -22.98
N VAL A 17 -1.21 10.18 -21.94
CA VAL A 17 -0.78 10.10 -20.55
C VAL A 17 -1.60 9.05 -19.83
N TYR A 18 -0.92 8.13 -19.17
CA TYR A 18 -1.49 7.11 -18.29
C TYR A 18 -1.27 7.55 -16.85
N GLY A 19 -2.30 7.49 -16.02
CA GLY A 19 -2.20 7.87 -14.61
C GLY A 19 -3.07 7.02 -13.71
N ASN A 20 -2.62 6.84 -12.48
CA ASN A 20 -3.40 6.21 -11.42
C ASN A 20 -3.17 6.89 -10.09
N TYR A 21 -4.14 6.73 -9.20
CA TYR A 21 -3.95 6.94 -7.78
C TYR A 21 -4.39 5.71 -7.00
N ASP A 22 -3.72 5.47 -5.89
CA ASP A 22 -4.01 4.37 -4.96
C ASP A 22 -3.97 4.89 -3.54
N CYS A 23 -5.12 4.96 -2.89
CA CYS A 23 -5.26 5.29 -1.48
C CYS A 23 -5.12 4.03 -0.62
N ARG A 24 -4.72 4.22 0.63
CA ARG A 24 -4.65 3.13 1.59
C ARG A 24 -6.05 2.58 1.86
N GLY A 25 -6.24 1.28 1.72
CA GLY A 25 -7.57 0.68 1.65
C GLY A 25 -8.43 0.84 2.91
N ASP A 26 -7.81 1.03 4.07
CA ASP A 26 -8.46 1.17 5.38
C ASP A 26 -8.94 2.61 5.70
N ILE A 27 -8.67 3.61 4.86
CA ILE A 27 -9.03 5.01 5.18
C ILE A 27 -10.41 5.40 4.63
N ALA A 28 -11.05 6.43 5.19
CA ALA A 28 -12.30 6.95 4.64
C ALA A 28 -12.09 7.65 3.28
N SER A 29 -13.13 7.64 2.43
CA SER A 29 -13.06 8.22 1.08
C SER A 29 -12.70 9.72 1.07
N ASN A 30 -13.12 10.49 2.07
CA ASN A 30 -12.76 11.91 2.19
C ASN A 30 -11.26 12.10 2.51
N VAL A 31 -10.66 11.19 3.28
CA VAL A 31 -9.21 11.21 3.58
C VAL A 31 -8.42 10.88 2.31
N CYS A 32 -8.88 9.89 1.54
CA CYS A 32 -8.32 9.57 0.23
C CYS A 32 -8.36 10.79 -0.73
N GLN A 33 -9.53 11.41 -0.89
CA GLN A 33 -9.70 12.60 -1.74
C GLN A 33 -8.77 13.75 -1.32
N PHE A 34 -8.65 13.98 -0.01
CA PHE A 34 -7.74 14.99 0.53
C PHE A 34 -6.28 14.69 0.17
N CYS A 35 -5.83 13.45 0.38
CA CYS A 35 -4.48 13.02 0.04
C CYS A 35 -4.17 13.19 -1.46
N VAL A 36 -5.07 12.72 -2.33
CA VAL A 36 -4.91 12.82 -3.79
C VAL A 36 -4.92 14.28 -4.25
N SER A 37 -5.71 15.15 -3.60
CA SER A 37 -5.73 16.59 -3.89
C SER A 37 -4.40 17.27 -3.55
N ILE A 38 -3.75 16.88 -2.46
CA ILE A 38 -2.40 17.38 -2.11
C ILE A 38 -1.38 16.82 -3.10
N ALA A 39 -1.37 15.50 -3.29
CA ALA A 39 -0.45 14.81 -4.18
C ALA A 39 -0.45 15.40 -5.60
N SER A 40 -1.64 15.69 -6.15
CA SER A 40 -1.77 16.27 -7.51
C SER A 40 -1.21 17.68 -7.65
N LYS A 41 -1.19 18.48 -6.58
CA LYS A 41 -0.57 19.82 -6.58
C LYS A 41 0.95 19.71 -6.46
N GLU A 42 1.42 18.88 -5.54
CA GLU A 42 2.84 18.82 -5.21
C GLU A 42 3.67 18.03 -6.22
N ILE A 43 3.09 17.02 -6.87
CA ILE A 43 3.80 16.27 -7.92
C ILE A 43 4.26 17.19 -9.07
N LEU A 44 3.48 18.21 -9.39
CA LEU A 44 3.82 19.20 -10.43
C LEU A 44 4.93 20.16 -9.98
N GLN A 45 5.02 20.43 -8.67
CA GLN A 45 6.07 21.27 -8.10
C GLN A 45 7.39 20.52 -7.96
N GLY A 46 7.34 19.26 -7.51
CA GLY A 46 8.52 18.42 -7.32
C GLY A 46 9.10 17.83 -8.61
N CYS A 47 8.27 17.62 -9.64
CA CYS A 47 8.68 17.03 -10.91
C CYS A 47 8.37 17.96 -12.09
N THR A 48 8.97 19.16 -12.09
CA THR A 48 8.72 20.17 -13.14
C THR A 48 9.05 19.63 -14.54
N ASN A 49 8.09 19.69 -15.46
CA ASN A 49 8.19 19.20 -16.85
C ASN A 49 8.52 17.71 -16.99
N GLY A 50 8.29 16.90 -15.96
CA GLY A 50 8.48 15.44 -16.03
C GLY A 50 7.41 14.80 -16.92
N ILE A 51 7.83 14.00 -17.91
CA ILE A 51 6.95 13.17 -18.76
C ILE A 51 6.39 11.95 -17.99
N SER A 52 7.00 11.63 -16.85
CA SER A 52 6.52 10.68 -15.88
C SER A 52 6.91 11.14 -14.48
N ALA A 53 6.05 10.87 -13.50
CA ALA A 53 6.31 11.18 -12.11
C ALA A 53 5.51 10.24 -11.20
N ILE A 54 5.98 10.12 -9.96
CA ILE A 54 5.30 9.42 -8.88
C ILE A 54 5.56 10.14 -7.57
N ILE A 55 4.53 10.29 -6.75
CA ILE A 55 4.61 10.82 -5.39
C ILE A 55 3.99 9.84 -4.41
N PHE A 56 4.61 9.70 -3.25
CA PHE A 56 4.21 8.77 -2.20
C PHE A 56 3.82 9.53 -0.95
N TYR A 57 2.63 9.24 -0.44
CA TYR A 57 2.14 9.63 0.86
C TYR A 57 1.74 8.38 1.65
N ASP A 58 1.73 8.45 2.99
CA ASP A 58 1.30 7.32 3.84
C ASP A 58 -0.15 6.88 3.55
N MET A 59 -0.98 7.80 3.04
CA MET A 59 -2.38 7.59 2.75
C MET A 59 -2.69 7.37 1.26
N CYS A 60 -1.81 7.77 0.35
CA CYS A 60 -2.03 7.60 -1.09
C CYS A 60 -0.75 7.66 -1.93
N ILE A 61 -0.80 7.06 -3.12
CA ILE A 61 0.20 7.17 -4.17
C ILE A 61 -0.48 7.81 -5.38
N LEU A 62 0.22 8.69 -6.08
CA LEU A 62 -0.21 9.25 -7.36
C LEU A 62 0.94 9.12 -8.37
N ARG A 63 0.64 8.59 -9.55
CA ARG A 63 1.61 8.37 -10.62
C ARG A 63 1.02 8.74 -11.98
N TYR A 64 1.86 9.28 -12.86
CA TYR A 64 1.57 9.43 -14.28
C TYR A 64 2.79 9.14 -15.16
N SER A 65 2.56 8.80 -16.42
CA SER A 65 3.59 8.47 -17.40
C SER A 65 3.06 8.58 -18.83
N ASN A 66 3.92 8.85 -19.80
CA ASN A 66 3.62 8.70 -21.23
C ASN A 66 3.80 7.27 -21.76
N VAL A 67 4.23 6.34 -20.89
CA VAL A 67 4.31 4.91 -21.16
C VAL A 67 3.24 4.20 -20.32
N ASN A 68 2.44 3.33 -20.96
CA ASN A 68 1.46 2.51 -20.26
C ASN A 68 2.16 1.57 -19.27
N PHE A 69 1.73 1.59 -18.01
CA PHE A 69 2.27 0.78 -16.93
C PHE A 69 1.22 -0.11 -16.26
N PHE A 70 -0.02 -0.10 -16.74
CA PHE A 70 -1.13 -0.78 -16.09
C PHE A 70 -0.98 -2.30 -16.14
N GLY A 71 -1.19 -2.95 -15.00
CA GLY A 71 -1.18 -4.40 -14.89
C GLY A 71 0.22 -5.01 -14.79
N GLU A 72 1.28 -4.18 -14.75
CA GLU A 72 2.67 -4.61 -14.65
C GLU A 72 3.26 -4.36 -13.25
N ILE A 73 4.21 -5.21 -12.84
CA ILE A 73 4.91 -5.05 -11.56
C ILE A 73 6.02 -4.01 -11.71
N HIS A 74 5.88 -2.92 -10.96
CA HIS A 74 6.88 -1.88 -10.79
C HIS A 74 7.26 -1.77 -9.32
N LEU A 75 8.50 -2.15 -9.02
CA LEU A 75 9.07 -2.07 -7.66
C LEU A 75 10.00 -0.88 -7.46
N THR A 76 10.15 -0.01 -8.46
CA THR A 76 11.09 1.12 -8.45
C THR A 76 10.40 2.40 -8.90
N PRO A 77 10.60 3.55 -8.21
CA PRO A 77 11.38 3.68 -6.97
C PRO A 77 10.68 3.01 -5.77
N SER A 78 11.45 2.39 -4.85
CA SER A 78 10.92 1.87 -3.60
C SER A 78 11.43 2.67 -2.41
N PHE A 79 10.58 2.91 -1.42
CA PHE A 79 10.94 3.52 -0.16
C PHE A 79 10.81 2.52 0.98
N ASN A 80 11.75 2.55 1.90
CA ASN A 80 11.63 1.84 3.17
C ASN A 80 11.68 2.84 4.34
N VAL A 81 10.90 2.55 5.36
CA VAL A 81 10.87 3.31 6.60
C VAL A 81 11.04 2.32 7.74
N THR A 82 11.79 2.69 8.77
CA THR A 82 11.97 1.87 9.97
C THR A 82 11.79 2.69 11.24
N GLY A 83 11.28 2.03 12.28
CA GLY A 83 11.17 2.60 13.61
C GLY A 83 12.46 2.47 14.43
N PRO A 84 12.50 3.09 15.62
CA PRO A 84 13.70 3.09 16.46
C PRO A 84 13.96 1.73 17.12
N LYS A 85 12.91 0.98 17.46
CA LYS A 85 12.98 -0.27 18.23
C LYS A 85 13.57 -1.43 17.41
N PHE A 86 14.44 -2.21 18.05
CA PHE A 86 14.95 -3.46 17.51
C PHE A 86 14.07 -4.64 17.94
N ILE A 87 14.01 -5.67 17.10
CA ILE A 87 13.34 -6.93 17.42
C ILE A 87 13.96 -7.57 18.67
N LYS A 88 13.15 -8.34 19.41
CA LYS A 88 13.65 -9.05 20.60
C LYS A 88 14.48 -10.27 20.24
N ASP A 89 14.05 -11.01 19.22
CA ASP A 89 14.74 -12.17 18.67
C ASP A 89 14.32 -12.41 17.21
N SER A 90 15.03 -13.28 16.50
CA SER A 90 14.82 -13.52 15.07
C SER A 90 13.48 -14.15 14.72
N SER A 91 12.78 -14.79 15.67
CA SER A 91 11.45 -15.37 15.41
C SER A 91 10.40 -14.28 15.16
N GLU A 92 10.63 -13.04 15.60
CA GLU A 92 9.74 -11.91 15.33
C GLU A 92 9.64 -11.61 13.84
N LEU A 93 10.77 -11.64 13.14
CA LEU A 93 10.79 -11.45 11.68
C LEU A 93 10.07 -12.59 10.96
N VAL A 94 10.30 -13.84 11.37
CA VAL A 94 9.66 -15.01 10.77
C VAL A 94 8.13 -14.90 10.91
N LYS A 95 7.63 -14.62 12.12
CA LYS A 95 6.18 -14.43 12.35
C LYS A 95 5.62 -13.23 11.58
N ALA A 96 6.38 -12.14 11.45
CA ALA A 96 5.96 -10.99 10.65
C ALA A 96 5.82 -11.36 9.16
N GLN A 97 6.79 -12.10 8.60
CA GLN A 97 6.71 -12.57 7.21
C GLN A 97 5.55 -13.55 7.02
N ASP A 98 5.33 -14.48 7.95
CA ASP A 98 4.20 -15.41 7.90
C ASP A 98 2.85 -14.68 7.93
N LEU A 99 2.70 -13.68 8.81
CA LEU A 99 1.52 -12.82 8.84
C LEU A 99 1.27 -12.15 7.49
N LEU A 100 2.29 -11.52 6.90
CA LEU A 100 2.16 -10.80 5.63
C LEU A 100 1.88 -11.74 4.45
N ARG A 101 2.45 -12.95 4.44
CA ARG A 101 2.14 -13.98 3.44
C ARG A 101 0.70 -14.46 3.55
N ASN A 102 0.19 -14.62 4.78
CA ASN A 102 -1.21 -14.94 5.01
C ASN A 102 -2.14 -13.80 4.56
N LEU A 103 -1.75 -12.55 4.80
CA LEU A 103 -2.48 -11.38 4.30
C LEU A 103 -2.48 -11.30 2.77
N ALA A 104 -1.34 -11.56 2.12
CA ALA A 104 -1.24 -11.61 0.66
C ALA A 104 -2.14 -12.70 0.05
N ARG A 105 -2.41 -13.78 0.78
CA ARG A 105 -3.41 -14.77 0.35
C ARG A 105 -4.84 -14.26 0.48
N LYS A 106 -5.14 -13.44 1.50
CA LYS A 106 -6.48 -12.87 1.73
C LYS A 106 -6.86 -11.75 0.78
N THR A 107 -5.92 -11.15 0.05
CA THR A 107 -6.27 -10.17 -1.01
C THR A 107 -7.04 -10.81 -2.18
N THR A 108 -7.17 -12.14 -2.20
CA THR A 108 -8.08 -12.83 -3.12
C THR A 108 -9.55 -12.76 -2.69
N ASP A 109 -9.81 -12.49 -1.42
CA ASP A 109 -11.16 -12.59 -0.84
C ASP A 109 -11.93 -11.28 -1.08
N ALA A 110 -13.14 -11.40 -1.62
CA ALA A 110 -14.01 -10.28 -1.97
C ALA A 110 -13.37 -9.26 -2.95
N ASN A 111 -12.38 -9.70 -3.76
CA ASN A 111 -11.68 -8.87 -4.74
C ASN A 111 -11.04 -7.60 -4.13
N ARG A 112 -10.50 -7.72 -2.91
CA ARG A 112 -9.87 -6.62 -2.17
C ARG A 112 -8.36 -6.57 -2.42
N MET A 113 -7.87 -5.45 -2.94
CA MET A 113 -6.43 -5.24 -3.19
C MET A 113 -5.60 -4.92 -1.93
N TRP A 114 -6.14 -5.14 -0.73
CA TRP A 114 -5.47 -4.86 0.53
C TRP A 114 -6.04 -5.74 1.64
N ALA A 115 -5.25 -5.97 2.70
CA ALA A 115 -5.68 -6.70 3.88
C ALA A 115 -4.87 -6.28 5.11
N THR A 116 -5.49 -6.41 6.28
CA THR A 116 -4.88 -6.14 7.59
C THR A 116 -5.13 -7.31 8.54
N SER A 117 -4.19 -7.54 9.46
CA SER A 117 -4.35 -8.51 10.55
C SER A 117 -3.36 -8.21 11.65
N GLU A 118 -3.60 -8.81 12.80
CA GLU A 118 -2.73 -8.74 13.96
C GLU A 118 -2.45 -10.13 14.52
N PHE A 119 -1.46 -10.21 15.41
CA PHE A 119 -1.23 -11.35 16.28
C PHE A 119 -0.66 -10.90 17.63
N ASP A 120 -0.82 -11.75 18.64
CA ASP A 120 -0.22 -11.56 19.96
C ASP A 120 1.24 -12.04 19.94
N TRP A 121 2.17 -11.10 20.07
CA TRP A 121 3.60 -11.43 20.20
C TRP A 121 3.94 -11.90 21.61
N SER A 122 3.27 -11.32 22.61
CA SER A 122 3.23 -11.76 24.00
C SER A 122 1.90 -11.36 24.64
N ASP A 123 1.66 -11.75 25.89
CA ASP A 123 0.45 -11.40 26.65
C ASP A 123 0.16 -9.88 26.73
N ARG A 124 1.16 -9.04 26.46
CA ARG A 124 1.07 -7.57 26.56
C ARG A 124 1.40 -6.84 25.27
N GLU A 125 1.83 -7.55 24.23
CA GLU A 125 2.33 -6.93 23.01
C GLU A 125 1.66 -7.56 21.79
N LYS A 126 1.10 -6.70 20.95
CA LYS A 126 0.56 -7.07 19.65
C LYS A 126 1.50 -6.65 18.53
N ARG A 127 1.28 -7.27 17.38
CA ARG A 127 1.89 -6.89 16.11
C ARG A 127 0.81 -6.75 15.06
N TYR A 128 0.98 -5.76 14.20
CA TYR A 128 0.00 -5.35 13.21
C TYR A 128 0.63 -5.38 11.83
N GLY A 129 -0.06 -5.98 10.87
CA GLY A 129 0.39 -6.09 9.49
C GLY A 129 -0.65 -5.52 8.52
N LEU A 130 -0.16 -4.88 7.47
CA LEU A 130 -0.94 -4.43 6.32
C LEU A 130 -0.20 -4.82 5.04
N VAL A 131 -0.95 -5.32 4.07
CA VAL A 131 -0.50 -5.48 2.68
C VAL A 131 -1.46 -4.72 1.77
N GLN A 132 -0.93 -4.17 0.68
CA GLN A 132 -1.73 -3.47 -0.33
C GLN A 132 -1.09 -3.58 -1.71
N CYS A 133 -1.91 -3.69 -2.73
CA CYS A 133 -1.57 -3.65 -4.13
C CYS A 133 -2.22 -2.44 -4.80
N ALA A 134 -1.61 -1.97 -5.88
CA ALA A 134 -2.20 -0.97 -6.75
C ALA A 134 -3.43 -1.55 -7.47
N GLY A 135 -4.44 -0.71 -7.72
CA GLY A 135 -5.73 -1.11 -8.26
C GLY A 135 -5.70 -1.53 -9.73
N ASP A 136 -4.60 -1.27 -10.45
CA ASP A 136 -4.41 -1.65 -11.85
C ASP A 136 -3.96 -3.12 -12.02
N LEU A 137 -3.58 -3.79 -10.93
CA LEU A 137 -3.14 -5.19 -10.95
C LEU A 137 -4.31 -6.17 -10.81
N ASN A 138 -4.13 -7.36 -11.38
CA ASN A 138 -4.98 -8.50 -11.01
C ASN A 138 -4.46 -9.19 -9.73
N ILE A 139 -5.28 -10.06 -9.15
CA ILE A 139 -4.99 -10.74 -7.88
C ILE A 139 -3.69 -11.57 -7.93
N SER A 140 -3.41 -12.26 -9.05
CA SER A 140 -2.20 -13.09 -9.18
C SER A 140 -0.94 -12.24 -9.18
N VAL A 141 -0.95 -11.18 -9.98
CA VAL A 141 0.17 -10.22 -10.11
C VAL A 141 0.37 -9.44 -8.81
N CYS A 142 -0.72 -9.08 -8.13
CA CYS A 142 -0.68 -8.50 -6.78
C CYS A 142 0.06 -9.41 -5.78
N ARG A 143 -0.25 -10.71 -5.76
CA ARG A 143 0.41 -11.66 -4.87
C ARG A 143 1.89 -11.79 -5.13
N GLU A 144 2.27 -11.82 -6.41
CA GLU A 144 3.68 -11.83 -6.82
C GLU A 144 4.40 -10.56 -6.35
N CYS A 145 3.81 -9.38 -6.54
CA CYS A 145 4.38 -8.12 -6.06
C CYS A 145 4.60 -8.12 -4.53
N LEU A 146 3.59 -8.55 -3.77
CA LEU A 146 3.68 -8.61 -2.30
C LEU A 146 4.75 -9.60 -1.84
N GLU A 147 4.85 -10.75 -2.50
CA GLU A 147 5.87 -11.77 -2.22
C GLU A 147 7.28 -11.22 -2.43
N GLU A 148 7.50 -10.49 -3.53
CA GLU A 148 8.76 -9.80 -3.82
C GLU A 148 9.14 -8.82 -2.69
N LEU A 149 8.20 -8.01 -2.20
CA LEU A 149 8.47 -7.10 -1.09
C LEU A 149 8.77 -7.84 0.22
N ILE A 150 8.05 -8.93 0.52
CA ILE A 150 8.25 -9.73 1.73
C ILE A 150 9.67 -10.34 1.74
N ASN A 151 10.16 -10.78 0.58
CA ASN A 151 11.51 -11.32 0.42
C ASN A 151 12.59 -10.24 0.59
N ARG A 152 12.27 -8.97 0.37
CA ARG A 152 13.19 -7.83 0.57
C ARG A 152 13.34 -7.38 2.02
N VAL A 153 12.44 -7.77 2.92
CA VAL A 153 12.42 -7.31 4.32
C VAL A 153 13.75 -7.57 5.03
N GLY A 154 14.34 -8.75 4.83
CA GLY A 154 15.63 -9.12 5.45
C GLY A 154 16.80 -8.21 5.06
N MET A 155 16.73 -7.56 3.89
CA MET A 155 17.81 -6.72 3.37
C MET A 155 17.82 -5.30 3.96
N CYS A 156 16.66 -4.78 4.40
CA CYS A 156 16.54 -3.39 4.89
C CYS A 156 16.06 -3.26 6.33
N CYS A 157 15.14 -4.14 6.73
CA CYS A 157 14.13 -3.78 7.72
C CYS A 157 13.97 -4.85 8.81
N GLY A 158 14.40 -6.09 8.53
CA GLY A 158 14.11 -7.26 9.35
C GLY A 158 14.71 -7.27 10.76
N ARG A 159 15.52 -6.26 11.14
CA ARG A 159 16.03 -6.08 12.51
C ARG A 159 15.19 -5.10 13.35
N LYS A 160 14.14 -4.52 12.77
CA LYS A 160 13.32 -3.48 13.38
C LYS A 160 11.90 -4.00 13.64
N VAL A 161 11.27 -3.45 14.68
CA VAL A 161 9.89 -3.83 15.06
C VAL A 161 8.86 -3.14 14.16
N MET A 162 9.06 -1.85 13.87
CA MET A 162 8.24 -1.11 12.92
C MET A 162 9.00 -0.93 11.62
N TRP A 163 8.34 -1.23 10.51
CA TRP A 163 8.86 -0.94 9.18
C TRP A 163 7.74 -0.90 8.13
N ALA A 164 8.03 -0.23 7.01
CA ALA A 164 7.22 -0.28 5.81
C ALA A 164 8.13 -0.35 4.59
N ILE A 165 7.68 -1.06 3.55
CA ILE A 165 8.28 -1.03 2.21
C ILE A 165 7.15 -0.66 1.25
N VAL A 166 7.32 0.43 0.51
CA VAL A 166 6.32 0.94 -0.43
C VAL A 166 6.96 1.07 -1.80
N ALA A 167 6.27 0.56 -2.81
CA ALA A 167 6.63 0.59 -4.20
C ALA A 167 5.39 0.98 -5.05
N PRO A 168 5.57 1.34 -6.34
CA PRO A 168 4.45 1.75 -7.19
C PRO A 168 3.31 0.72 -7.25
N SER A 169 3.65 -0.57 -7.33
CA SER A 169 2.66 -1.64 -7.55
C SER A 169 2.12 -2.28 -6.26
N CYS A 170 2.84 -2.17 -5.15
CA CYS A 170 2.39 -2.74 -3.87
C CYS A 170 3.18 -2.17 -2.68
N GLY A 171 2.66 -2.40 -1.48
CA GLY A 171 3.29 -2.01 -0.23
C GLY A 171 2.98 -2.97 0.91
N ILE A 172 3.90 -3.04 1.86
CA ILE A 172 3.79 -3.81 3.10
C ILE A 172 4.18 -2.95 4.29
N ARG A 173 3.45 -3.09 5.40
CA ARG A 173 3.73 -2.37 6.65
C ARG A 173 3.53 -3.29 7.84
N PHE A 174 4.45 -3.19 8.80
CA PHE A 174 4.45 -3.93 10.05
C PHE A 174 4.80 -3.01 11.22
N ASP A 175 4.11 -3.15 12.34
CA ASP A 175 4.25 -2.24 13.49
C ASP A 175 3.86 -2.94 14.82
N ASP A 176 4.35 -2.43 15.95
CA ASP A 176 3.88 -2.80 17.29
C ASP A 176 2.77 -1.90 17.83
N LYS A 177 2.36 -0.90 17.05
CA LYS A 177 1.17 -0.09 17.31
C LYS A 177 0.12 -0.29 16.22
N ASN A 178 -1.16 -0.26 16.61
CA ASN A 178 -2.24 -0.24 15.63
C ASN A 178 -2.17 1.06 14.80
N PHE A 179 -2.09 0.94 13.49
CA PHE A 179 -1.99 2.06 12.53
C PHE A 179 -3.11 2.07 11.47
N TYR A 180 -4.01 1.10 11.50
CA TYR A 180 -5.10 0.96 10.53
C TYR A 180 -6.46 1.11 11.20
N GLN A 181 -7.44 1.58 10.43
CA GLN A 181 -8.81 1.71 10.92
C GLN A 181 -9.58 0.42 10.64
N THR A 182 -10.03 -0.25 11.69
CA THR A 182 -11.03 -1.32 11.55
C THR A 182 -12.40 -0.66 11.47
N TRP A 183 -12.90 -0.44 10.26
CA TRP A 183 -14.30 -0.10 10.08
C TRP A 183 -15.12 -1.35 10.39
N SER A 184 -15.48 -1.51 11.67
CA SER A 184 -16.58 -2.38 12.05
C SER A 184 -17.77 -1.89 11.25
N THR A 185 -18.30 -2.69 10.32
CA THR A 185 -19.66 -2.50 9.83
C THR A 185 -20.57 -2.68 11.04
N SER A 186 -20.80 -1.61 11.80
CA SER A 186 -21.91 -1.55 12.72
C SER A 186 -23.15 -1.69 11.86
N SER A 187 -23.77 -2.87 11.89
CA SER A 187 -25.13 -3.05 11.40
C SER A 187 -25.98 -1.89 11.90
N PRO A 188 -26.68 -1.16 11.02
CA PRO A 188 -27.69 -0.23 11.48
C PRO A 188 -28.86 -1.10 11.97
N ASN A 189 -28.96 -1.30 13.28
CA ASN A 189 -30.23 -1.48 14.00
C ASN A 189 -29.98 -1.77 15.49
N GLN A 190 -30.32 -0.82 16.35
CA GLN A 190 -31.36 -0.93 17.38
C GLN A 190 -31.33 0.34 18.25
N GLY A 191 -32.51 0.94 18.44
CA GLY A 191 -32.68 2.27 19.03
C GLY A 191 -32.70 2.34 20.55
N LEU A 192 -33.28 3.48 21.01
CA LEU A 192 -33.54 3.96 22.37
C LEU A 192 -32.29 4.56 23.04
N LEU A 193 -32.32 5.81 23.54
CA LEU A 193 -33.40 6.58 24.18
C LEU A 193 -33.71 7.92 23.49
#